data_AF-A0A3B9VKE8-F1
#
_entry.id   AF-A0A3B9VKE8-F1
#
_cell.length_a   1.000
_cell.length_b   1.000
_cell.length_c   1.000
_cell.angle_alpha   90.00
_cell.angle_beta   90.00
_cell.angle_gamma   90.00
#
_symmetry.space_group_name_H-M   'P 1'
#
loop_
_entity.id
_entity.type
_entity.pdbx_description
1 polymer ?
#
loop_
_entity_poly.entity_id
_entity_poly.type
_entity_poly.pdbx_seq_one_letter_code
_entity_poly.pdbx_strand_id
1 'polypeptide(L)'
;STALILSSTWIGGLPGLTVSMVISLILTLLLVLRGGVDGFVSRATASAFALLYPGFVAGFILLLARSGEGFSYIATLVVMVGCNDTFAWAFGVLFGKHPLAPKISPKKT
;
A
#
# COMPACT_ATOMS: atom_id res chain seq x y z
N SER A 1 10.38 -10.33 0.95
CA SER A 1 10.24 -9.06 1.67
C SER A 1 8.83 -8.85 2.19
N THR A 2 7.82 -8.68 1.32
CA THR A 2 6.43 -8.44 1.74
C THR A 2 5.78 -9.59 2.50
N ALA A 3 5.96 -10.85 2.07
CA ALA A 3 5.40 -12.01 2.78
C ALA A 3 5.93 -12.16 4.22
N LEU A 4 7.20 -11.81 4.45
CA LEU A 4 7.81 -11.78 5.78
C LEU A 4 7.13 -10.74 6.67
N ILE A 5 6.82 -9.57 6.10
CA ILE A 5 6.11 -8.52 6.82
C ILE A 5 4.72 -9.00 7.24
N LEU A 6 3.98 -9.64 6.34
CA LEU A 6 2.63 -10.11 6.63
C LEU A 6 2.62 -11.23 7.68
N SER A 7 3.53 -12.20 7.59
CA SER A 7 3.60 -13.29 8.57
C SER A 7 4.04 -12.80 9.95
N SER A 8 5.05 -11.91 10.02
CA SER A 8 5.47 -11.29 11.28
C SER A 8 4.39 -10.40 11.88
N THR A 9 3.64 -9.65 11.07
CA THR A 9 2.50 -8.84 11.54
C THR A 9 1.41 -9.72 12.10
N TRP A 10 1.10 -10.83 11.45
CA TRP A 10 0.08 -11.75 11.91
C TRP A 10 0.43 -12.36 13.26
N ILE A 11 1.69 -12.73 13.50
CA ILE A 11 2.09 -13.39 14.76
C ILE A 11 2.39 -12.35 15.85
N GLY A 12 3.16 -11.31 15.52
CA GLY A 12 3.74 -10.34 16.46
C GLY A 12 3.02 -9.00 16.53
N GLY A 13 1.90 -8.81 15.81
CA GLY A 13 1.14 -7.56 15.83
C GLY A 13 1.95 -6.36 15.35
N LEU A 14 1.77 -5.20 15.99
CA LEU A 14 2.41 -3.94 15.60
C LEU A 14 3.96 -3.99 15.72
N PRO A 15 4.56 -4.59 16.76
CA PRO A 15 6.00 -4.84 16.79
C PRO A 15 6.47 -5.73 15.64
N GLY A 16 5.72 -6.78 15.31
CA GLY A 16 6.02 -7.67 14.19
C GLY A 16 6.03 -6.96 12.85
N LEU A 17 5.06 -6.07 12.61
CA LEU A 17 5.00 -5.21 11.42
C LEU A 17 6.22 -4.28 11.35
N THR A 18 6.48 -3.51 12.39
CA THR A 18 7.54 -2.49 12.38
C THR A 18 8.94 -3.09 12.19
N VAL A 19 9.28 -4.15 12.92
CA VAL A 19 10.60 -4.78 12.83
C VAL A 19 10.82 -5.42 11.46
N SER A 20 9.86 -6.21 10.98
CA SER A 20 9.96 -6.87 9.67
C SER A 20 10.01 -5.88 8.50
N MET A 21 9.33 -4.73 8.64
CA MET A 21 9.35 -3.63 7.67
C MET A 21 10.75 -3.03 7.53
N VAL A 22 11.37 -2.67 8.66
CA VAL A 22 12.71 -2.07 8.69
C VAL A 22 13.75 -3.05 8.16
N ILE A 23 13.71 -4.30 8.61
CA ILE A 23 14.62 -5.35 8.14
C ILE A 23 14.45 -5.55 6.63
N SER A 24 13.21 -5.66 6.15
CA SER A 24 12.94 -5.86 4.72
C SER A 24 13.41 -4.68 3.88
N LEU A 25 13.29 -3.45 4.37
CA LEU A 25 13.76 -2.25 3.67
C LEU A 25 15.28 -2.25 3.56
N ILE A 26 15.99 -2.48 4.67
CA ILE A 26 17.46 -2.54 4.69
C ILE A 26 17.95 -3.63 3.75
N LEU A 27 17.41 -4.86 3.85
CA LEU A 27 17.79 -5.96 2.98
C LEU A 27 17.53 -5.65 1.51
N THR A 28 16.40 -5.03 1.19
CA THR A 28 16.08 -4.64 -0.20
C THR A 28 17.08 -3.62 -0.74
N LEU A 29 17.44 -2.61 0.05
CA LEU A 29 18.43 -1.60 -0.35
C LEU A 29 19.84 -2.21 -0.52
N LEU A 30 20.25 -3.12 0.37
CA LEU A 30 21.51 -3.84 0.25
C LEU A 30 21.56 -4.73 -1.01
N LEU A 31 20.47 -5.40 -1.34
CA LEU A 31 20.36 -6.20 -2.56
C LEU A 31 20.42 -5.34 -3.81
N VAL A 32 19.75 -4.19 -3.82
CA VAL A 32 19.83 -3.23 -4.93
C VAL A 32 21.24 -2.67 -5.07
N LEU A 33 21.94 -2.41 -3.96
CA LEU A 33 23.32 -1.91 -3.97
C LEU A 33 24.30 -2.95 -4.54
N ARG A 34 24.10 -4.24 -4.25
CA ARG A 34 24.90 -5.34 -4.83
C ARG A 34 24.75 -5.44 -6.35
N GLY A 35 23.69 -4.88 -6.93
CA GLY A 35 23.47 -4.80 -8.37
C GLY A 35 24.24 -3.69 -9.09
N GLY A 36 25.09 -2.93 -8.38
CA GLY A 36 25.88 -1.84 -8.93
C GLY A 36 25.26 -0.46 -8.75
N VAL A 37 26.05 0.58 -9.04
CA VAL A 37 25.71 1.99 -8.76
C VAL A 37 24.96 2.68 -9.90
N ASP A 38 25.02 2.15 -11.13
CA ASP A 38 24.39 2.76 -12.29
C ASP A 38 22.88 2.77 -12.12
N GLY A 39 22.25 3.94 -12.07
CA GLY A 39 20.81 4.05 -11.82
C GLY A 39 20.37 3.56 -10.43
N PHE A 40 21.30 3.45 -9.47
CA PHE A 40 21.04 2.94 -8.12
C PHE A 40 19.89 3.68 -7.43
N VAL A 41 19.88 5.02 -7.47
CA VAL A 41 18.83 5.82 -6.82
C VAL A 41 17.45 5.44 -7.38
N SER A 42 17.31 5.36 -8.70
CA SER A 42 16.04 5.00 -9.32
C SER A 42 15.57 3.59 -8.92
N ARG A 43 16.48 2.60 -8.91
CA ARG A 43 16.14 1.24 -8.49
C ARG A 43 15.82 1.17 -7.00
N ALA A 44 16.62 1.83 -6.16
CA ALA A 44 16.46 1.84 -4.72
C ALA A 44 15.13 2.48 -4.34
N THR A 45 14.78 3.63 -4.93
CA THR A 45 13.50 4.30 -4.70
C THR A 45 12.33 3.45 -5.20
N ALA A 46 12.43 2.85 -6.40
CA ALA A 46 11.38 1.98 -6.92
C ALA A 46 11.16 0.74 -6.04
N SER A 47 12.23 0.07 -5.62
CA SER A 47 12.16 -1.10 -4.75
C SER A 47 11.68 -0.75 -3.33
N ALA A 48 12.12 0.37 -2.77
CA ALA A 48 11.64 0.87 -1.49
C ALA A 48 10.14 1.19 -1.57
N PHE A 49 9.68 1.87 -2.63
CA PHE A 49 8.27 2.18 -2.82
C PHE A 49 7.43 0.92 -3.01
N ALA A 50 7.90 -0.02 -3.83
CA ALA A 50 7.22 -1.30 -4.06
C ALA A 50 7.15 -2.18 -2.81
N LEU A 51 8.07 -2.01 -1.85
CA LEU A 51 8.00 -2.68 -0.55
C LEU A 51 7.08 -1.92 0.41
N LEU A 52 7.33 -0.62 0.55
CA LEU A 52 6.71 0.24 1.55
C LEU A 52 5.21 0.37 1.31
N TYR A 53 4.81 0.69 0.08
CA TYR A 53 3.41 0.99 -0.21
C TYR A 53 2.48 -0.21 0.05
N PRO A 54 2.62 -1.36 -0.64
CA PRO A 54 1.74 -2.50 -0.39
C PRO A 54 2.01 -3.16 0.97
N GLY A 55 3.28 -3.25 1.41
CA GLY A 55 3.62 -3.90 2.67
C GLY A 55 3.09 -3.17 3.90
N PHE A 56 3.16 -1.84 3.90
CA PHE A 56 2.64 -1.03 4.99
C PHE A 56 1.12 -1.09 5.03
N VAL A 57 0.46 -0.85 3.89
CA VAL A 57 -1.02 -0.89 3.80
C VAL A 57 -1.56 -2.26 4.21
N ALA A 58 -0.99 -3.34 3.68
CA ALA A 58 -1.42 -4.69 4.03
C ALA A 58 -1.15 -5.04 5.50
N GLY A 59 -0.04 -4.56 6.08
CA GLY A 59 0.25 -4.68 7.51
C GLY A 59 -0.83 -4.03 8.38
N PHE A 60 -1.26 -2.81 8.06
CA PHE A 60 -2.34 -2.13 8.79
C PHE A 60 -3.68 -2.85 8.65
N ILE A 61 -4.00 -3.36 7.46
CA ILE A 61 -5.21 -4.16 7.23
C ILE A 61 -5.18 -5.43 8.12
N LEU A 62 -4.03 -6.11 8.23
CA LEU A 62 -3.90 -7.28 9.11
C LEU A 62 -4.04 -6.93 10.60
N LEU A 63 -3.49 -5.79 11.03
CA LEU A 63 -3.67 -5.31 12.41
C LEU A 63 -5.13 -5.01 12.70
N LEU A 64 -5.83 -4.37 11.76
CA LEU A 64 -7.26 -4.10 11.86
C LEU A 64 -8.06 -5.41 11.94
N ALA A 65 -7.72 -6.40 11.09
CA ALA A 65 -8.35 -7.72 11.10
C ALA A 65 -8.11 -8.51 12.39
N ARG A 66 -6.97 -8.31 13.08
CA ARG A 66 -6.65 -8.95 14.37
C ARG A 66 -7.28 -8.27 15.58
N SER A 67 -7.88 -7.09 15.41
CA SER A 67 -8.56 -6.40 16.50
C SER A 67 -9.83 -7.14 16.93
N GLY A 68 -10.36 -6.83 18.12
CA GLY A 68 -11.51 -7.56 18.70
C GLY A 68 -12.73 -7.65 17.78
N GLU A 69 -13.01 -6.58 17.03
CA GLU A 69 -14.11 -6.47 16.05
C GLU A 69 -13.57 -6.52 14.59
N GLY A 70 -12.51 -7.30 14.35
CA GLY A 70 -11.75 -7.26 13.11
C GLY A 70 -12.58 -7.53 11.85
N PHE A 71 -13.55 -8.44 11.91
CA PHE A 71 -14.46 -8.68 10.78
C PHE A 71 -15.29 -7.44 10.44
N SER A 72 -15.91 -6.81 11.46
CA SER A 72 -16.73 -5.60 11.31
C SER A 72 -15.93 -4.46 10.67
N TYR A 73 -14.68 -4.28 11.09
CA TYR A 73 -13.81 -3.24 10.54
C TYR A 73 -13.38 -3.53 9.10
N ILE A 74 -13.03 -4.78 8.77
CA ILE A 74 -12.67 -5.16 7.40
C ILE A 74 -13.86 -5.05 6.47
N ALA A 75 -15.03 -5.52 6.89
CA ALA A 75 -16.27 -5.36 6.13
C ALA A 75 -16.58 -3.88 5.88
N THR A 76 -16.45 -3.04 6.91
CA THR A 76 -16.64 -1.59 6.79
C THR A 76 -15.65 -0.97 5.80
N LEU A 77 -14.37 -1.34 5.88
CA LEU A 77 -13.33 -0.86 4.96
C LEU A 77 -13.66 -1.23 3.51
N VAL A 78 -14.04 -2.49 3.25
CA VAL A 78 -14.37 -2.97 1.90
C VAL A 78 -15.60 -2.23 1.35
N VAL A 79 -16.66 -2.12 2.15
CA VAL A 79 -17.87 -1.39 1.75
C VAL A 79 -17.56 0.07 1.47
N MET A 80 -16.80 0.73 2.35
CA MET A 80 -16.48 2.15 2.22
C MET A 80 -15.62 2.44 1.00
N VAL A 81 -14.64 1.58 0.68
CA VAL A 81 -13.83 1.68 -0.55
C VAL A 81 -14.71 1.48 -1.79
N GLY A 82 -15.55 0.45 -1.80
CA GLY A 82 -16.46 0.20 -2.92
C GLY A 82 -17.46 1.35 -3.15
N CYS A 83 -18.04 1.88 -2.07
CA CYS A 83 -18.90 3.05 -2.12
C CYS A 83 -18.14 4.28 -2.63
N ASN A 84 -16.93 4.54 -2.13
CA ASN A 84 -16.11 5.67 -2.57
C ASN A 84 -15.86 5.62 -4.09
N ASP A 85 -15.50 4.46 -4.64
CA ASP A 85 -15.26 4.30 -6.07
C ASP A 85 -16.55 4.48 -6.89
N THR A 86 -17.68 3.97 -6.37
CA THR A 86 -19.00 4.13 -7.00
C THR A 86 -19.44 5.60 -7.02
N PHE A 87 -19.25 6.32 -5.91
CA PHE A 87 -19.56 7.75 -5.82
C PHE A 87 -18.62 8.58 -6.68
N ALA A 88 -17.31 8.26 -6.70
CA ALA A 88 -16.35 8.96 -7.56
C ALA A 88 -16.75 8.85 -9.04
N TRP A 89 -17.18 7.67 -9.48
CA TRP A 89 -17.72 7.49 -10.83
C TRP A 89 -19.03 8.27 -11.04
N ALA A 90 -20.00 8.14 -10.11
CA ALA A 90 -21.31 8.78 -10.25
C ALA A 90 -21.20 10.32 -10.28
N PHE A 91 -20.45 10.91 -9.35
CA PHE A 91 -20.20 12.36 -9.30
C PHE A 91 -19.33 12.83 -10.47
N GLY A 92 -18.33 12.03 -10.89
CA GLY A 92 -17.53 12.32 -12.07
C GLY A 92 -18.39 12.39 -13.34
N VAL A 93 -19.34 11.47 -13.53
CA VAL A 93 -20.25 11.48 -14.68
C VAL A 93 -21.27 12.63 -14.60
N LEU A 94 -21.82 12.91 -13.41
CA LEU A 94 -22.89 13.92 -13.25
C LEU A 94 -22.38 15.37 -13.20
N PHE A 95 -21.21 15.59 -12.62
CA PHE A 95 -20.69 16.93 -12.31
C PHE A 95 -19.28 17.19 -12.84
N GLY A 96 -18.59 16.18 -13.37
CA GLY A 96 -17.23 16.28 -13.89
C GLY A 96 -17.16 17.05 -15.20
N LYS A 97 -17.06 18.38 -15.10
CA LYS A 97 -16.92 19.28 -16.27
C LYS A 97 -15.47 19.55 -16.65
N HIS A 98 -14.52 19.28 -15.75
CA HIS A 98 -13.10 19.54 -16.00
C HIS A 98 -12.23 18.34 -15.58
N PRO A 99 -11.50 17.72 -16.52
CA PRO A 99 -10.65 16.57 -16.20
C PRO A 99 -9.52 16.94 -15.23
N LEU A 100 -9.37 16.16 -14.16
CA LEU A 100 -8.38 16.33 -13.10
C LEU A 100 -6.94 16.07 -13.56
N ALA A 101 -6.75 15.21 -14.56
CA ALA A 101 -5.43 14.88 -15.09
C ALA A 101 -5.51 14.58 -16.61
N PRO A 102 -5.73 15.59 -17.47
CA PRO A 102 -6.06 15.37 -18.88
C PRO A 102 -4.99 14.61 -19.68
N LYS A 103 -3.71 14.72 -19.30
CA LYS A 103 -2.60 14.01 -19.97
C LYS A 103 -2.33 12.60 -19.42
N ILE A 104 -2.73 12.31 -18.18
CA ILE A 104 -2.35 11.08 -17.46
C ILE A 104 -3.56 10.16 -17.25
N SER A 105 -4.76 10.73 -17.12
CA SER A 105 -6.03 10.02 -16.98
C SER A 105 -7.19 10.87 -17.53
N PRO A 106 -7.42 10.85 -18.86
CA PRO A 106 -8.40 11.73 -19.52
C PRO A 106 -9.86 11.50 -19.11
N LYS A 107 -10.18 10.42 -18.40
CA LYS A 107 -11.52 10.08 -17.89
C LYS A 107 -11.73 10.35 -16.39
N LYS A 108 -10.71 10.85 -15.67
CA LYS A 108 -10.89 11.31 -14.28
C LYS A 108 -11.29 12.78 -14.31
N THR A 109 -12.53 13.07 -13.92
CA THR A 109 -13.15 14.39 -13.83
C THR A 109 -13.73 14.57 -12.44
#